data_AF-A0A9D8IF09-F1
#
_entry.id   AF-A0A9D8IF09-F1
#
_cell.length_a   1.000
_cell.length_b   1.000
_cell.length_c   1.000
_cell.angle_alpha   90.00
_cell.angle_beta   90.00
_cell.angle_gamma   90.00
#
_symmetry.space_group_name_H-M   'P 1'
#
loop_
_entity.id
_entity.type
_entity.pdbx_description
1 polymer ?
#
loop_
_entity_poly.entity_id
_entity_poly.type
_entity_poly.pdbx_seq_one_letter_code
_entity_poly.pdbx_strand_id
1 'polypeptide(L)'
;MVLFEENQKYPWYQIIKGGDEITQGDIIKNCYIPIPGESFYEAILAESSEPSGSVDINSGDFIILTQACDIINDKIDSIVMCPVWALSFLMKKDSYYNSKNGRESIRQGKEPAYHLLNSYRSNDTGIDLPYSIVDFHRIYSLPKQYLKSIAEKNSPRIRLLPPYREHLSQAFARYFMRVGLPIDIPKDEIRNVTVG
;
A
#
# COMPACT_ATOMS: atom_id res chain seq x y z
N MET A 1 0.23 4.16 -45.85
CA MET A 1 -0.19 5.55 -45.58
C MET A 1 -1.39 5.46 -44.64
N VAL A 2 -1.12 5.17 -43.37
CA VAL A 2 -1.25 6.08 -42.21
C VAL A 2 -2.67 6.60 -42.07
N LEU A 3 -3.38 6.11 -41.05
CA LEU A 3 -3.91 6.96 -39.98
C LEU A 3 -3.79 6.17 -38.66
N PHE A 4 -2.67 6.37 -37.97
CA PHE A 4 -2.58 6.13 -36.53
C PHE A 4 -3.21 7.35 -35.87
N GLU A 5 -4.37 7.23 -35.24
CA GLU A 5 -4.90 8.27 -34.37
C GLU A 5 -5.96 7.71 -33.41
N GLU A 6 -5.51 7.34 -32.21
CA GLU A 6 -6.06 7.83 -30.93
C GLU A 6 -5.07 7.45 -29.82
N ASN A 7 -4.65 8.43 -29.04
CA ASN A 7 -3.73 8.32 -27.92
C ASN A 7 -4.35 7.42 -26.83
N GLN A 8 -4.18 6.10 -26.93
CA GLN A 8 -4.72 5.16 -25.94
C GLN A 8 -3.99 5.38 -24.60
N LYS A 9 -4.58 6.21 -23.73
CA LYS A 9 -4.15 6.32 -22.33
C LYS A 9 -4.24 4.93 -21.73
N TYR A 10 -3.11 4.39 -21.31
CA TYR A 10 -3.07 3.08 -20.66
C TYR A 10 -4.05 3.04 -19.47
N PRO A 11 -4.87 1.99 -19.32
CA PRO A 11 -5.81 1.88 -18.21
C PRO A 11 -5.04 1.60 -16.90
N TRP A 12 -4.95 2.59 -16.03
CA TRP A 12 -4.27 2.48 -14.73
C TRP A 12 -4.97 1.50 -13.77
N TYR A 13 -6.28 1.35 -13.95
CA TYR A 13 -7.17 0.63 -13.03
C TYR A 13 -8.15 -0.25 -13.79
N GLN A 14 -8.57 -1.32 -13.13
CA GLN A 14 -9.78 -2.07 -13.46
C GLN A 14 -10.80 -1.97 -12.33
N ILE A 15 -12.08 -2.02 -12.69
CA ILE A 15 -13.19 -2.06 -11.74
C ILE A 15 -13.52 -3.52 -11.46
N ILE A 16 -13.53 -3.89 -10.18
CA ILE A 16 -14.00 -5.19 -9.72
C ILE A 16 -15.44 -5.03 -9.21
N LYS A 17 -16.36 -5.78 -9.81
CA LYS A 17 -17.77 -5.80 -9.45
C LYS A 17 -18.06 -7.05 -8.63
N GLY A 18 -18.43 -6.87 -7.37
CA GLY A 18 -18.78 -7.93 -6.45
C GLY A 18 -17.61 -8.82 -6.05
N GLY A 19 -17.93 -9.85 -5.27
CA GLY A 19 -16.99 -10.89 -4.85
C GLY A 19 -16.03 -10.48 -3.74
N ASP A 20 -15.52 -11.48 -3.04
CA ASP A 20 -14.61 -11.37 -1.89
C ASP A 20 -13.13 -11.55 -2.30
N GLU A 21 -12.85 -11.77 -3.59
CA GLU A 21 -11.50 -11.99 -4.11
C GLU A 21 -10.61 -10.75 -4.00
N ILE A 22 -9.76 -10.72 -3.00
CA ILE A 22 -8.74 -9.68 -2.86
C ILE A 22 -7.44 -10.10 -3.53
N THR A 23 -6.72 -9.13 -4.09
CA THR A 23 -5.35 -9.35 -4.57
C THR A 23 -4.51 -8.08 -4.46
N GLN A 24 -3.24 -8.18 -4.83
CA GLN A 24 -2.33 -7.04 -4.88
C GLN A 24 -2.88 -5.89 -5.73
N GLY A 25 -2.76 -4.68 -5.19
CA GLY A 25 -3.22 -3.46 -5.86
C GLY A 25 -4.72 -3.21 -5.75
N ASP A 26 -5.49 -4.04 -5.03
CA ASP A 26 -6.86 -3.68 -4.65
C ASP A 26 -6.85 -2.52 -3.66
N ILE A 27 -7.73 -1.54 -3.90
CA ILE A 27 -8.00 -0.45 -2.94
C ILE A 27 -9.25 -0.81 -2.14
N ILE A 28 -9.04 -1.06 -0.84
CA ILE A 28 -10.08 -1.34 0.14
C ILE A 28 -10.49 0.00 0.76
N LYS A 29 -11.68 0.48 0.39
CA LYS A 29 -12.23 1.72 0.93
C LYS A 29 -12.89 1.52 2.29
N ASN A 30 -12.94 2.58 3.10
CA ASN A 30 -13.64 2.60 4.40
C ASN A 30 -13.29 1.39 5.30
N CYS A 31 -12.02 0.96 5.29
CA CYS A 31 -11.56 -0.14 6.13
C CYS A 31 -11.35 0.37 7.55
N TYR A 32 -11.85 -0.36 8.55
CA TYR A 32 -11.57 -0.08 9.94
C TYR A 32 -10.31 -0.82 10.40
N ILE A 33 -9.50 -0.18 11.23
CA ILE A 33 -8.28 -0.72 11.81
C ILE A 33 -8.37 -0.59 13.32
N PRO A 34 -8.51 -1.70 14.06
CA PRO A 34 -8.38 -1.68 15.51
C PRO A 34 -6.91 -1.47 15.90
N ILE A 35 -6.66 -0.53 16.80
CA ILE A 35 -5.34 -0.20 17.33
C ILE A 35 -5.43 -0.28 18.86
N PRO A 36 -4.73 -1.23 19.49
CA PRO A 36 -4.66 -1.27 20.95
C PRO A 36 -4.05 0.01 21.49
N GLY A 37 -4.71 0.62 22.48
CA GLY A 37 -4.21 1.79 23.20
C GLY A 37 -3.14 1.43 24.23
N GLU A 38 -2.49 2.45 24.80
CA GLU A 38 -1.40 2.28 25.77
C GLU A 38 -1.81 1.42 26.98
N SER A 39 -3.01 1.67 27.53
CA SER A 39 -3.58 0.89 28.65
C SER A 39 -3.70 -0.61 28.37
N PHE A 40 -3.91 -1.01 27.11
CA PHE A 40 -3.97 -2.41 26.73
C PHE A 40 -2.59 -3.07 26.84
N TYR A 41 -1.53 -2.37 26.43
CA TYR A 41 -0.16 -2.86 26.57
C TYR A 41 0.31 -2.87 28.03
N GLU A 42 -0.06 -1.87 28.83
CA GLU A 42 0.21 -1.86 30.26
C GLU A 42 -0.40 -3.08 30.96
N ALA A 43 -1.65 -3.44 30.60
CA ALA A 43 -2.31 -4.62 31.15
C ALA A 43 -1.62 -5.93 30.75
N ILE A 44 -1.05 -6.02 29.54
CA ILE A 44 -0.23 -7.16 29.11
C ILE A 44 1.05 -7.25 29.94
N LEU A 45 1.74 -6.12 30.13
CA LEU A 45 3.00 -6.06 30.90
C LEU A 45 2.80 -6.37 32.39
N ALA A 46 1.60 -6.12 32.91
CA ALA A 46 1.22 -6.49 34.27
C ALA A 46 0.88 -7.98 34.46
N GLU A 47 1.06 -8.82 33.42
CA GLU A 47 0.76 -10.26 33.44
C GLU A 47 -0.68 -10.58 33.86
N SER A 48 -1.64 -9.70 33.53
CA SER A 48 -3.07 -9.98 33.74
C SER A 48 -3.47 -11.23 32.94
N SER A 49 -4.20 -12.16 33.57
CA SER A 49 -4.73 -13.35 32.88
C SER A 49 -5.69 -12.99 31.75
N GLU A 50 -6.34 -11.82 31.87
CA GLU A 50 -7.24 -11.23 30.88
C GLU A 50 -6.86 -9.75 30.72
N PRO A 51 -5.86 -9.40 29.89
CA PRO A 51 -5.47 -8.02 29.69
C PRO A 51 -6.62 -7.26 29.03
N SER A 52 -7.01 -6.14 29.63
CA SER A 52 -8.08 -5.28 29.15
C SER A 52 -7.59 -3.83 29.08
N GLY A 53 -8.11 -3.09 28.11
CA GLY A 53 -7.69 -1.72 27.84
C GLY A 53 -8.45 -1.14 26.66
N SER A 54 -8.17 0.12 26.35
CA SER A 54 -8.80 0.78 25.20
C SER A 54 -8.31 0.20 23.89
N VAL A 55 -9.22 0.09 22.92
CA VAL A 55 -8.92 -0.20 21.52
C VAL A 55 -9.53 0.90 20.68
N ASP A 56 -8.69 1.68 20.02
CA ASP A 56 -9.12 2.74 19.11
C ASP A 56 -9.44 2.14 17.75
N ILE A 57 -10.52 2.62 17.13
CA ILE A 57 -10.90 2.21 15.78
C ILE A 57 -10.61 3.35 14.81
N ASN A 58 -9.56 3.19 14.02
CA ASN A 58 -9.27 4.09 12.91
C ASN A 58 -10.00 3.63 11.65
N SER A 59 -10.26 4.54 10.72
CA SER A 59 -10.81 4.19 9.40
C SER A 59 -10.08 4.92 8.28
N GLY A 60 -10.07 4.32 7.11
CA GLY A 60 -9.45 4.93 5.92
C GLY A 60 -9.52 4.03 4.69
N ASP A 61 -8.89 4.52 3.62
CA ASP A 61 -8.71 3.76 2.38
C ASP A 61 -7.29 3.17 2.36
N PHE A 62 -7.17 1.92 1.92
CA PHE A 62 -5.91 1.19 1.95
C PHE A 62 -5.69 0.45 0.64
N ILE A 63 -4.43 0.34 0.21
CA ILE A 63 -4.04 -0.47 -0.94
C ILE A 63 -3.30 -1.72 -0.48
N ILE A 64 -3.66 -2.86 -1.06
CA ILE A 64 -3.01 -4.15 -0.78
C ILE A 64 -1.64 -4.20 -1.45
N LEU A 65 -0.60 -4.47 -0.65
CA LEU A 65 0.78 -4.60 -1.10
C LEU A 65 1.26 -6.05 -1.18
N THR A 66 0.69 -6.95 -0.36
CA THR A 66 1.04 -8.37 -0.39
C THR A 66 0.87 -8.94 -1.81
N GLN A 67 1.85 -9.72 -2.25
CA GLN A 67 1.93 -10.23 -3.62
C GLN A 67 0.76 -11.17 -3.93
N ALA A 68 0.26 -11.11 -5.16
CA ALA A 68 -0.87 -11.92 -5.59
C ALA A 68 -0.64 -13.43 -5.42
N CYS A 69 0.58 -13.90 -5.70
CA CYS A 69 0.95 -15.31 -5.54
C CYS A 69 0.88 -15.76 -4.07
N ASP A 70 1.23 -14.89 -3.12
CA ASP A 70 1.18 -15.23 -1.70
C ASP A 70 -0.27 -15.32 -1.20
N ILE A 71 -1.15 -14.46 -1.70
CA ILE A 71 -2.57 -14.44 -1.36
C ILE A 71 -3.27 -15.71 -1.86
N ILE A 72 -3.03 -16.12 -3.12
CA ILE A 72 -3.71 -17.26 -3.75
C ILE A 72 -3.28 -18.59 -3.13
N ASN A 73 -2.02 -18.73 -2.74
CA ASN A 73 -1.50 -19.98 -2.20
C ASN A 73 -2.02 -20.30 -0.78
N ASP A 74 -2.89 -19.46 -0.21
CA ASP A 74 -3.44 -19.56 1.15
C ASP A 74 -2.39 -19.71 2.26
N LYS A 75 -1.12 -19.44 1.97
CA LYS A 75 0.01 -19.52 2.91
C LYS A 75 0.06 -18.37 3.92
N ILE A 76 -0.80 -17.37 3.73
CA ILE A 76 -0.84 -16.18 4.56
C ILE A 76 -2.24 -15.96 5.14
N ASP A 77 -2.27 -15.67 6.43
CA ASP A 77 -3.49 -15.31 7.16
C ASP A 77 -3.65 -13.80 7.33
N SER A 78 -2.58 -13.04 7.04
CA SER A 78 -2.55 -11.58 7.17
C SER A 78 -2.09 -10.92 5.88
N ILE A 79 -2.62 -9.73 5.63
CA ILE A 79 -2.42 -8.97 4.40
C ILE A 79 -1.80 -7.62 4.76
N VAL A 80 -0.68 -7.31 4.11
CA VAL A 80 0.04 -6.05 4.25
C VAL A 80 -0.59 -5.00 3.35
N MET A 81 -0.85 -3.83 3.92
CA MET A 81 -1.44 -2.70 3.24
C MET A 81 -0.82 -1.37 3.69
N CYS A 82 -0.92 -0.36 2.84
CA CYS A 82 -0.60 1.03 3.18
C CYS A 82 -1.81 1.94 2.98
N PRO A 83 -1.94 3.03 3.76
CA PRO A 83 -2.96 4.04 3.54
C PRO A 83 -2.88 4.67 2.15
N VAL A 84 -4.05 5.04 1.63
CA VAL A 84 -4.21 5.85 0.44
C VAL A 84 -4.85 7.17 0.85
N TRP A 85 -4.17 8.28 0.56
CA TRP A 85 -4.69 9.62 0.82
C TRP A 85 -4.84 10.39 -0.48
N ALA A 86 -5.87 11.24 -0.57
CA ALA A 86 -5.91 12.22 -1.65
C ALA A 86 -4.63 13.10 -1.59
N LEU A 87 -4.03 13.40 -2.75
CA LEU A 87 -2.85 14.26 -2.82
C LEU A 87 -3.11 15.63 -2.15
N SER A 88 -4.35 16.12 -2.22
CA SER A 88 -4.79 17.34 -1.55
C SER A 88 -4.66 17.29 -0.03
N PHE A 89 -4.73 16.11 0.59
CA PHE A 89 -4.46 15.94 2.03
C PHE A 89 -3.00 16.24 2.36
N LEU A 90 -2.07 15.69 1.56
CA LEU A 90 -0.63 15.96 1.72
C LEU A 90 -0.31 17.45 1.49
N MET A 91 -0.91 18.06 0.47
CA MET A 91 -0.78 19.49 0.16
C MET A 91 -1.27 20.42 1.29
N LYS A 92 -2.28 19.99 2.06
CA LYS A 92 -2.76 20.73 3.24
C LYS A 92 -1.84 20.55 4.44
N LYS A 93 -1.24 19.37 4.59
CA LYS A 93 -0.36 19.04 5.71
C LYS A 93 1.02 19.71 5.58
N ASP A 94 1.53 19.83 4.36
CA ASP A 94 2.82 20.45 4.07
C ASP A 94 2.74 21.31 2.81
N SER A 95 3.00 22.60 3.00
CA SER A 95 2.87 23.62 1.96
C SER A 95 3.90 23.47 0.83
N TYR A 96 5.00 22.74 1.05
CA TYR A 96 5.96 22.40 0.00
C TYR A 96 5.26 21.73 -1.20
N TYR A 97 4.32 20.82 -0.93
CA TYR A 97 3.60 20.09 -1.96
C TYR A 97 2.51 20.93 -2.67
N ASN A 98 2.25 22.17 -2.25
CA ASN A 98 1.46 23.11 -3.06
C ASN A 98 2.24 23.60 -4.28
N SER A 99 3.57 23.64 -4.18
CA SER A 99 4.43 24.05 -5.29
C SER A 99 4.39 23.06 -6.46
N LYS A 100 4.72 23.54 -7.66
CA LYS A 100 4.90 22.67 -8.84
C LYS A 100 6.04 21.68 -8.61
N ASN A 101 7.12 22.14 -7.98
CA ASN A 101 8.32 21.32 -7.72
C ASN A 101 8.03 20.18 -6.74
N GLY A 102 7.29 20.44 -5.66
CA GLY A 102 6.94 19.39 -4.69
C GLY A 102 6.05 18.30 -5.29
N ARG A 103 5.03 18.69 -6.07
CA ARG A 103 4.19 17.71 -6.81
C ARG A 103 4.99 16.91 -7.81
N GLU A 104 5.95 17.56 -8.48
CA GLU A 104 6.80 16.91 -9.47
C GLU A 104 7.85 15.99 -8.82
N SER A 105 8.32 16.30 -7.61
CA SER A 105 9.15 15.42 -6.80
C SER A 105 8.43 14.10 -6.50
N ILE A 106 7.16 14.18 -6.08
CA ILE A 106 6.31 13.00 -5.86
C ILE A 106 6.12 12.21 -7.16
N ARG A 107 5.76 12.88 -8.26
CA ARG A 107 5.53 12.23 -9.56
C ARG A 107 6.77 11.50 -10.08
N GLN A 108 7.96 12.05 -9.82
CA GLN A 108 9.25 11.47 -10.21
C GLN A 108 9.72 10.38 -9.25
N GLY A 109 8.99 10.09 -8.16
CA GLY A 109 9.37 9.11 -7.15
C GLY A 109 10.59 9.54 -6.32
N LYS A 110 10.90 10.83 -6.29
CA LYS A 110 11.98 11.39 -5.47
C LYS A 110 11.61 11.42 -4.00
N GLU A 111 10.31 11.48 -3.69
CA GLU A 111 9.78 11.32 -2.34
C GLU A 111 9.65 9.83 -1.98
N PRO A 112 10.57 9.30 -1.18
CA PRO A 112 10.68 7.87 -0.88
C PRO A 112 9.44 7.19 -0.34
N ALA A 113 8.77 7.92 0.55
CA ALA A 113 7.74 7.41 1.42
C ALA A 113 6.36 7.55 0.77
N TYR A 114 6.29 8.14 -0.41
CA TYR A 114 5.07 8.39 -1.14
C TYR A 114 5.13 7.79 -2.54
N HIS A 115 4.04 7.14 -2.94
CA HIS A 115 3.86 6.68 -4.31
C HIS A 115 2.60 7.30 -4.90
N LEU A 116 2.74 8.05 -6.00
CA LEU A 116 1.62 8.71 -6.66
C LEU A 116 0.75 7.70 -7.41
N LEU A 117 -0.54 7.72 -7.10
CA LEU A 117 -1.60 7.07 -7.86
C LEU A 117 -2.27 8.10 -8.78
N ASN A 118 -2.57 7.68 -9.99
CA ASN A 118 -3.29 8.51 -10.94
C ASN A 118 -4.75 8.71 -10.50
N SER A 119 -5.39 9.78 -10.96
CA SER A 119 -6.82 9.94 -10.77
C SER A 119 -7.60 8.97 -11.66
N TYR A 120 -8.76 8.52 -11.19
CA TYR A 120 -9.69 7.69 -11.95
C TYR A 120 -11.13 8.10 -11.64
N ARG A 121 -11.95 8.23 -12.67
CA ARG A 121 -13.38 8.48 -12.53
C ARG A 121 -14.15 7.57 -13.48
N SER A 122 -15.18 6.91 -12.97
CA SER A 122 -16.10 6.09 -13.73
C SER A 122 -17.53 6.59 -13.49
N ASN A 123 -18.16 7.09 -14.55
CA ASN A 123 -19.54 7.57 -14.49
C ASN A 123 -20.51 6.40 -14.26
N ASP A 124 -20.23 5.24 -14.86
CA ASP A 124 -21.11 4.05 -14.81
C ASP A 124 -21.19 3.44 -13.41
N THR A 125 -20.11 3.51 -12.64
CA THR A 125 -20.05 2.93 -11.29
C THR A 125 -20.05 3.98 -10.18
N GLY A 126 -20.05 5.27 -10.52
CA GLY A 126 -19.94 6.37 -9.56
C GLY A 126 -18.61 6.43 -8.80
N ILE A 127 -17.61 5.63 -9.21
CA ILE A 127 -16.29 5.63 -8.55
C ILE A 127 -15.56 6.91 -8.93
N ASP A 128 -15.12 7.64 -7.90
CA ASP A 128 -14.20 8.77 -8.02
C ASP A 128 -12.97 8.51 -7.13
N LEU A 129 -11.79 8.52 -7.74
CA LEU A 129 -10.49 8.48 -7.10
C LEU A 129 -9.71 9.72 -7.58
N PRO A 130 -9.50 10.75 -6.74
CA PRO A 130 -8.63 11.85 -7.10
C PRO A 130 -7.18 11.37 -7.21
N TYR A 131 -6.28 12.21 -7.74
CA TYR A 131 -4.84 11.95 -7.56
C TYR A 131 -4.57 11.70 -6.08
N SER A 132 -3.93 10.57 -5.80
CA SER A 132 -3.78 10.05 -4.44
C SER A 132 -2.34 9.61 -4.23
N ILE A 133 -1.92 9.50 -2.98
CA ILE A 133 -0.63 8.96 -2.58
C ILE A 133 -0.84 7.70 -1.77
N VAL A 134 -0.02 6.68 -2.02
CA VAL A 134 0.19 5.60 -1.05
C VAL A 134 1.24 6.10 -0.06
N ASP A 135 0.92 6.04 1.23
CA ASP A 135 1.79 6.48 2.31
C ASP A 135 2.52 5.29 2.94
N PHE A 136 3.81 5.16 2.68
CA PHE A 136 4.63 4.07 3.20
C PHE A 136 5.08 4.25 4.65
N HIS A 137 4.87 5.42 5.27
CA HIS A 137 5.23 5.63 6.68
C HIS A 137 4.42 4.74 7.64
N ARG A 138 3.25 4.26 7.20
CA ARG A 138 2.37 3.40 7.98
C ARG A 138 2.09 2.14 7.20
N ILE A 139 2.50 1.02 7.77
CA ILE A 139 2.26 -0.31 7.23
C ILE A 139 1.31 -1.00 8.20
N TYR A 140 0.19 -1.48 7.68
CA TYR A 140 -0.80 -2.23 8.45
C TYR A 140 -0.81 -3.67 7.98
N SER A 141 -1.06 -4.59 8.90
CA SER A 141 -1.36 -5.98 8.61
C SER A 141 -2.71 -6.32 9.21
N LEU A 142 -3.64 -6.81 8.39
CA LEU A 142 -4.98 -7.20 8.83
C LEU A 142 -5.32 -8.63 8.39
N PRO A 143 -6.21 -9.33 9.12
CA PRO A 143 -6.62 -10.68 8.76
C PRO A 143 -7.20 -10.74 7.34
N LYS A 144 -6.76 -11.72 6.54
CA LYS A 144 -7.21 -11.93 5.16
C LYS A 144 -8.74 -11.99 5.08
N GLN A 145 -9.37 -12.79 5.93
CA GLN A 145 -10.82 -12.98 5.93
C GLN A 145 -11.61 -11.70 6.26
N TYR A 146 -11.05 -10.83 7.10
CA TYR A 146 -11.64 -9.54 7.39
C TYR A 146 -11.67 -8.65 6.14
N LEU A 147 -10.56 -8.58 5.40
CA LEU A 147 -10.49 -7.80 4.16
C LEU A 147 -11.36 -8.38 3.04
N LYS A 148 -11.44 -9.71 2.91
CA LYS A 148 -12.37 -10.37 1.98
C LYS A 148 -13.81 -9.96 2.25
N SER A 149 -14.20 -9.94 3.53
CA SER A 149 -15.54 -9.50 3.98
C SER A 149 -15.80 -8.01 3.67
N ILE A 150 -14.78 -7.16 3.78
CA ILE A 150 -14.91 -5.75 3.38
C ILE A 150 -15.03 -5.63 1.85
N ALA A 151 -14.23 -6.38 1.09
CA ALA A 151 -14.22 -6.33 -0.37
C ALA A 151 -15.56 -6.75 -0.99
N GLU A 152 -16.22 -7.74 -0.37
CA GLU A 152 -17.57 -8.17 -0.74
C GLU A 152 -18.62 -7.07 -0.46
N LYS A 153 -18.54 -6.42 0.71
CA LYS A 153 -19.45 -5.32 1.09
C LYS A 153 -19.24 -4.05 0.26
N ASN A 154 -17.98 -3.72 -0.05
CA ASN A 154 -17.58 -2.46 -0.68
C ASN A 154 -17.36 -2.62 -2.19
N SER A 155 -18.36 -3.18 -2.88
CA SER A 155 -18.39 -3.27 -4.33
C SER A 155 -19.17 -2.10 -4.95
N PRO A 156 -18.73 -1.53 -6.09
CA PRO A 156 -17.52 -1.90 -6.84
C PRO A 156 -16.24 -1.28 -6.25
N ARG A 157 -15.12 -1.99 -6.40
CA ARG A 157 -13.78 -1.51 -5.99
C ARG A 157 -12.85 -1.34 -7.20
N ILE A 158 -11.73 -0.67 -6.99
CA ILE A 158 -10.69 -0.48 -8.02
C ILE A 158 -9.45 -1.29 -7.69
N ARG A 159 -8.85 -1.87 -8.74
CA ARG A 159 -7.58 -2.58 -8.70
C ARG A 159 -6.58 -1.94 -9.64
N LEU A 160 -5.36 -1.74 -9.19
CA LEU A 160 -4.25 -1.34 -10.07
C LEU A 160 -3.97 -2.45 -11.10
N LEU A 161 -3.89 -2.06 -12.36
CA LEU A 161 -3.46 -2.96 -13.43
C LEU A 161 -1.93 -3.06 -13.46
N PRO A 162 -1.35 -4.18 -13.93
CA PRO A 162 0.04 -4.21 -14.36
C PRO A 162 0.31 -3.12 -15.41
N PRO A 163 1.55 -2.64 -15.59
CA PRO A 163 2.72 -2.84 -14.73
C PRO A 163 2.70 -1.94 -13.46
N TYR A 164 1.61 -1.21 -13.20
CA TYR A 164 1.58 -0.20 -12.13
C TYR A 164 1.59 -0.80 -10.73
N ARG A 165 0.94 -1.95 -10.52
CA ARG A 165 1.03 -2.65 -9.23
C ARG A 165 2.45 -3.19 -8.96
N GLU A 166 3.17 -3.61 -9.99
CA GLU A 166 4.58 -4.01 -9.88
C GLU A 166 5.47 -2.80 -9.59
N HIS A 167 5.18 -1.65 -10.23
CA HIS A 167 5.88 -0.40 -9.94
C HIS A 167 5.64 0.09 -8.49
N LEU A 168 4.41 -0.02 -7.99
CA LEU A 168 4.08 0.24 -6.57
C LEU A 168 4.87 -0.68 -5.65
N SER A 169 4.91 -1.98 -5.96
CA SER A 169 5.69 -2.97 -5.18
C SER A 169 7.17 -2.65 -5.15
N GLN A 170 7.72 -2.23 -6.29
CA GLN A 170 9.12 -1.81 -6.39
C GLN A 170 9.39 -0.54 -5.57
N ALA A 171 8.47 0.44 -5.59
CA ALA A 171 8.58 1.64 -4.78
C ALA A 171 8.54 1.32 -3.28
N PHE A 172 7.64 0.44 -2.86
CA PHE A 172 7.56 -0.04 -1.47
C PHE A 172 8.85 -0.76 -1.05
N ALA A 173 9.36 -1.66 -1.88
CA ALA A 173 10.63 -2.35 -1.62
C ALA A 173 11.79 -1.35 -1.47
N ARG A 174 11.91 -0.36 -2.37
CA ARG A 174 12.92 0.70 -2.28
C ARG A 174 12.77 1.59 -1.05
N TYR A 175 11.57 1.73 -0.50
CA TYR A 175 11.36 2.44 0.76
C TYR A 175 11.85 1.60 1.95
N PHE A 176 11.49 0.32 1.99
CA PHE A 176 11.80 -0.57 3.09
C PHE A 176 13.29 -0.97 3.15
N MET A 177 13.94 -1.17 2.01
CA MET A 177 15.34 -1.64 1.91
C MET A 177 16.40 -0.56 2.16
N ARG A 178 16.06 0.62 2.70
CA ARG A 178 16.98 1.76 2.86
C ARG A 178 18.00 1.60 3.99
N VAL A 179 18.48 0.39 4.19
CA VAL A 179 19.61 0.08 5.05
C VAL A 179 20.89 0.39 4.28
N GLY A 180 21.85 1.04 4.94
CA GLY A 180 23.21 1.08 4.42
C GLY A 180 23.70 -0.35 4.27
N LEU A 181 24.17 -0.73 3.08
CA LEU A 181 24.81 -2.03 2.91
C LEU A 181 26.06 -2.06 3.81
N PRO A 182 26.35 -3.18 4.49
CA PRO A 182 27.62 -3.34 5.19
C PRO A 182 28.77 -3.16 4.18
N ILE A 183 29.95 -2.78 4.69
CA ILE A 183 31.18 -2.82 3.89
C ILE A 183 31.28 -4.23 3.30
N ASP A 184 31.54 -4.30 1.99
CA ASP A 184 31.61 -5.56 1.25
C ASP A 184 32.64 -6.51 1.89
N ILE A 185 32.41 -7.82 1.76
CA ILE A 185 33.31 -8.82 2.35
C ILE A 185 34.67 -8.71 1.63
N PRO A 186 35.78 -8.50 2.35
CA PRO A 186 37.09 -8.39 1.71
C PRO A 186 37.39 -9.64 0.88
N LYS A 187 37.69 -9.43 -0.40
CA LYS A 187 37.92 -10.50 -1.38
C LYS A 187 38.97 -11.52 -0.94
N ASP A 188 39.96 -11.07 -0.18
CA ASP A 188 41.06 -11.92 0.30
C ASP A 188 40.67 -12.80 1.48
N GLU A 189 39.67 -12.40 2.27
CA GLU A 189 39.16 -13.23 3.38
C GLU A 189 38.40 -14.45 2.87
N ILE A 190 37.58 -14.29 1.82
CA ILE A 190 36.87 -15.41 1.18
C ILE A 190 37.83 -16.37 0.49
N ARG A 191 38.90 -15.86 -0.14
CA ARG A 191 39.87 -16.69 -0.88
C ARG A 191 40.65 -17.65 0.02
N ASN A 192 40.80 -17.31 1.29
CA ASN A 192 41.60 -18.07 2.25
C ASN A 192 40.76 -19.03 3.13
N VAL A 193 39.46 -19.18 2.85
CA VAL A 193 38.62 -20.15 3.56
C VAL A 193 38.95 -21.56 3.08
N THR A 194 39.64 -22.33 3.92
CA THR A 194 39.88 -23.76 3.72
C THR A 194 38.77 -24.60 4.35
N VAL A 195 38.39 -25.68 3.67
CA VAL A 195 37.45 -26.68 4.21
C VAL A 195 38.21 -27.49 5.26
N GLY A 196 37.72 -27.44 6.51
CA GLY A 196 38.19 -28.30 7.60
C GLY A 196 37.60 -29.70 7.54
#